data_AF-A0A7S0LAL6-F1
#
_entry.id   AF-A0A7S0LAL6-F1
#
_cell.length_a   1.000
_cell.length_b   1.000
_cell.length_c   1.000
_cell.angle_alpha   90.00
_cell.angle_beta   90.00
_cell.angle_gamma   90.00
#
_symmetry.space_group_name_H-M   'P 1'
#
loop_
_entity.id
_entity.type
_entity.pdbx_description
1 polymer ?
#
loop_
_entity_poly.entity_id
_entity_poly.type
_entity_poly.pdbx_seq_one_letter_code
_entity_poly.pdbx_strand_id
1 'polypeptide(L)'
;VKGHIHWLAAATAVAAEVRVYDVLFTPEMPEEEAAALKAAGVEGEEEEEESESSGQAEPDWIKLLNPNSLLRYAGDKHAWVEPHLAAGAAAPPPHSTPTYQFQRLGYFCVDSDSTTANPIFNRVVALKEDKEKKAL
;
A
#
# COMPACT_ATOMS: atom_id res chain seq x y z
N VAL A 1 -33.60 -8.56 8.96
CA VAL A 1 -32.60 -7.64 8.35
C VAL A 1 -31.62 -8.47 7.55
N LYS A 2 -31.26 -8.08 6.31
CA LYS A 2 -30.42 -8.90 5.40
C LYS A 2 -28.91 -8.65 5.53
N GLY A 3 -28.50 -7.60 6.24
CA GLY A 3 -27.09 -7.32 6.54
C GLY A 3 -26.91 -5.99 7.29
N HIS A 4 -25.76 -5.83 7.93
CA HIS A 4 -25.34 -4.61 8.61
C HIS A 4 -24.02 -4.11 7.99
N ILE A 5 -23.92 -2.82 7.71
CA ILE A 5 -22.72 -2.16 7.17
C ILE A 5 -22.10 -1.24 8.24
N HIS A 6 -20.79 -1.01 8.14
CA HIS A 6 -20.15 0.05 8.91
C HIS A 6 -20.58 1.41 8.35
N TRP A 7 -20.56 2.43 9.19
CA TRP A 7 -20.87 3.81 8.83
C TRP A 7 -20.15 4.76 9.78
N LEU A 8 -19.97 6.01 9.35
CA LEU A 8 -19.39 7.08 10.16
C LEU A 8 -20.36 8.26 10.19
N ALA A 9 -20.40 8.98 11.30
CA ALA A 9 -21.14 10.24 11.38
C ALA A 9 -20.37 11.33 10.63
N ALA A 10 -20.95 11.89 9.58
CA ALA A 10 -20.31 12.92 8.75
C ALA A 10 -19.86 14.16 9.57
N ALA A 11 -20.57 14.48 10.65
CA ALA A 11 -20.27 15.64 11.50
C ALA A 11 -19.00 15.47 12.34
N THR A 12 -18.55 14.24 12.59
CA THR A 12 -17.42 13.96 13.48
C THR A 12 -16.33 13.12 12.83
N ALA A 13 -16.59 12.53 11.66
CA ALA A 13 -15.57 11.78 10.93
C ALA A 13 -14.33 12.65 10.69
N VAL A 14 -13.16 12.04 10.83
CA VAL A 14 -11.86 12.71 10.66
C VAL A 14 -11.24 12.21 9.36
N ALA A 15 -10.67 13.13 8.59
CA ALA A 15 -9.90 12.78 7.41
C ALA A 15 -8.59 12.09 7.83
N ALA A 16 -8.24 10.99 7.16
CA ALA A 16 -7.02 10.24 7.42
C ALA A 16 -6.41 9.73 6.12
N GLU A 17 -5.09 9.57 6.13
CA GLU A 17 -4.40 8.83 5.09
C GLU A 17 -4.50 7.33 5.38
N VAL A 18 -4.84 6.54 4.37
CA VAL A 18 -4.84 5.09 4.45
C VAL A 18 -3.97 4.52 3.34
N ARG A 19 -2.98 3.72 3.73
CA ARG A 19 -2.06 3.01 2.83
C ARG A 19 -2.45 1.54 2.78
N VAL A 20 -2.82 1.07 1.61
CA VAL A 20 -3.25 -0.30 1.37
C VAL A 20 -2.15 -1.00 0.59
N TYR A 21 -1.40 -1.85 1.28
CA TYR A 21 -0.33 -2.63 0.69
C TYR A 21 -0.86 -3.94 0.07
N ASP A 22 -0.13 -4.39 -0.95
CA ASP A 22 -0.21 -5.69 -1.60
C ASP A 22 1.20 -6.23 -1.89
N VAL A 23 1.30 -7.40 -2.51
CA VAL A 23 2.57 -8.01 -2.91
C VAL A 23 3.39 -7.07 -3.80
N LEU A 24 4.69 -6.95 -3.52
CA LEU A 24 5.60 -6.05 -4.23
C LEU A 24 5.89 -6.51 -5.66
N PHE A 25 5.94 -7.82 -5.88
CA PHE A 25 6.23 -8.42 -7.17
C PHE A 25 5.00 -9.12 -7.74
N THR A 26 4.82 -9.03 -9.05
CA THR A 26 3.74 -9.71 -9.78
C THR A 26 3.93 -11.24 -9.85
N PRO A 27 5.13 -11.77 -10.16
CA PRO A 27 5.40 -13.21 -10.09
C PRO A 27 5.58 -13.68 -8.64
N GLU A 28 5.19 -14.93 -8.38
CA GLU A 28 5.34 -15.57 -7.05
C GLU A 28 6.81 -15.82 -6.71
N MET A 29 7.65 -16.08 -7.73
CA MET A 29 9.08 -16.33 -7.60
C MET A 29 9.87 -15.32 -8.44
N PRO A 30 9.98 -14.05 -7.99
CA PRO A 30 10.57 -12.97 -8.78
C PRO A 30 12.06 -13.18 -9.10
N GLU A 31 12.80 -13.92 -8.26
CA GLU A 31 14.21 -14.22 -8.50
C GLU A 31 14.40 -15.15 -9.71
N GLU A 32 13.54 -16.15 -9.87
CA GLU A 32 13.57 -17.08 -11.01
C GLU A 32 13.18 -16.37 -12.30
N GLU A 33 12.14 -15.54 -12.26
CA GLU A 33 11.68 -14.76 -13.40
C GLU A 33 12.73 -13.73 -13.84
N ALA A 34 13.39 -13.06 -12.88
CA ALA A 34 14.48 -12.15 -13.17
C ALA A 34 15.70 -12.88 -13.78
N ALA A 35 16.03 -14.07 -13.29
CA ALA A 35 17.08 -14.90 -13.87
C ALA A 35 16.73 -15.36 -15.30
N ALA A 36 15.46 -15.69 -15.56
CA ALA A 36 14.96 -16.05 -16.88
C ALA A 36 15.03 -14.86 -17.86
N LEU A 37 14.64 -13.65 -17.44
CA LEU A 37 14.77 -12.43 -18.24
C LEU A 37 16.24 -12.15 -18.62
N LYS A 38 17.15 -12.30 -17.66
CA LYS A 38 18.60 -12.14 -17.89
C LYS A 38 19.16 -13.20 -18.83
N ALA A 39 18.73 -14.46 -18.70
CA ALA A 39 19.17 -15.57 -19.54
C ALA A 39 18.60 -15.52 -20.96
N ALA A 40 17.41 -14.94 -21.13
CA ALA A 40 16.75 -14.77 -22.41
C ALA A 40 17.42 -13.71 -23.30
N GLY A 41 18.39 -12.95 -22.78
CA GLY A 41 19.23 -12.08 -23.60
C GLY A 41 18.42 -11.07 -24.38
N VAL A 42 17.54 -10.31 -23.72
CA VAL A 42 17.14 -9.00 -24.25
C VAL A 42 18.37 -8.11 -24.15
N GLU A 43 19.34 -8.35 -25.04
CA GLU A 43 20.28 -7.34 -25.49
C GLU A 43 19.39 -6.16 -25.87
N GLY A 44 19.48 -5.08 -25.08
CA GLY A 44 18.85 -3.84 -25.49
C GLY A 44 19.35 -3.55 -26.90
N GLU A 45 18.43 -3.40 -27.85
CA GLU A 45 18.72 -2.59 -29.02
C GLU A 45 19.26 -1.27 -28.46
N GLU A 46 20.53 -1.01 -28.71
CA GLU A 46 21.18 0.26 -28.42
C GLU A 46 20.51 1.33 -29.29
N GLU A 47 19.32 1.80 -28.91
CA GLU A 47 18.85 3.09 -29.38
C GLU A 47 19.60 4.15 -28.57
N GLU A 48 20.69 4.63 -29.17
CA GLU A 48 21.42 5.83 -28.77
C GLU A 48 20.48 7.05 -28.79
N GLU A 49 19.72 7.26 -27.72
CA GLU A 49 19.25 8.60 -27.36
C GLU A 49 20.02 9.09 -26.14
N GLU A 50 21.01 9.94 -26.41
CA GLU A 50 21.76 10.71 -25.44
C GLU A 50 20.79 11.56 -24.59
N SER A 51 20.46 11.07 -23.39
CA SER A 51 19.96 11.92 -22.31
C SER A 51 20.89 11.80 -21.11
N GLU A 52 21.48 12.93 -20.71
CA GLU A 52 22.48 13.06 -19.66
C GLU A 52 21.88 12.83 -18.25
N SER A 53 21.55 11.58 -17.94
CA SER A 53 21.22 11.13 -16.58
C SER A 53 21.91 9.80 -16.33
N SER A 54 23.17 9.85 -15.87
CA SER A 54 23.96 8.73 -15.31
C SER A 54 23.37 7.33 -15.57
N GLY A 55 23.50 6.87 -16.82
CA GLY A 55 22.80 5.70 -17.35
C GLY A 55 23.32 4.38 -16.77
N GLN A 56 22.72 3.92 -15.69
CA GLN A 56 22.62 2.49 -15.43
C GLN A 56 21.34 2.01 -16.09
N ALA A 57 21.46 1.07 -17.04
CA ALA A 57 20.30 0.38 -17.58
C ALA A 57 19.44 -0.13 -16.42
N GLU A 58 18.13 0.15 -16.46
CA GLU A 58 17.23 -0.27 -15.39
C GLU A 58 17.34 -1.79 -15.19
N PRO A 59 17.60 -2.27 -13.98
CA PRO A 59 17.82 -3.70 -13.75
C PRO A 59 16.55 -4.50 -14.06
N ASP A 60 16.73 -5.67 -14.68
CA ASP A 60 15.66 -6.49 -15.26
C ASP A 60 14.50 -6.83 -14.31
N TRP A 61 14.75 -6.87 -13.00
CA TRP A 61 13.73 -7.17 -11.99
C TRP A 61 12.73 -6.03 -11.76
N ILE A 62 13.05 -4.78 -12.12
CA ILE A 62 12.11 -3.64 -11.97
C ILE A 62 10.84 -3.87 -12.78
N LYS A 63 10.96 -4.55 -13.93
CA LYS A 63 9.82 -4.93 -14.80
C LYS A 63 8.84 -5.88 -14.11
N LEU A 64 9.25 -6.53 -13.01
CA LEU A 64 8.42 -7.46 -12.23
C LEU A 64 7.66 -6.78 -11.09
N LEU A 65 7.94 -5.50 -10.80
CA LEU A 65 7.27 -4.76 -9.75
C LEU A 65 5.77 -4.65 -10.03
N ASN A 66 4.98 -4.83 -8.98
CA ASN A 66 3.54 -4.64 -9.01
C ASN A 66 3.22 -3.13 -8.86
N PRO A 67 2.66 -2.47 -9.88
CA PRO A 67 2.28 -1.05 -9.79
C PRO A 67 1.18 -0.80 -8.74
N ASN A 68 0.42 -1.83 -8.38
CA ASN A 68 -0.65 -1.77 -7.38
C ASN A 68 -0.19 -2.28 -6.00
N SER A 69 1.12 -2.46 -5.79
CA SER A 69 1.68 -2.88 -4.48
C SER A 69 1.39 -1.90 -3.34
N LEU A 70 1.08 -0.64 -3.68
CA LEU A 70 0.62 0.37 -2.75
C LEU A 70 -0.51 1.21 -3.36
N LEU A 71 -1.70 1.10 -2.78
CA LEU A 71 -2.80 2.03 -3.02
C LEU A 71 -2.87 3.04 -1.87
N ARG A 72 -2.72 4.32 -2.18
CA ARG A 72 -2.70 5.41 -1.18
C ARG A 72 -3.95 6.28 -1.29
N TYR A 73 -4.71 6.35 -0.20
CA TYR A 73 -5.88 7.21 -0.04
C TYR A 73 -5.49 8.44 0.80
N ALA A 74 -5.23 9.57 0.14
CA ALA A 74 -4.74 10.81 0.75
C ALA A 74 -5.24 12.05 -0.01
N GLY A 75 -5.02 13.25 0.55
CA GLY A 75 -5.38 14.52 -0.08
C GLY A 75 -6.88 14.58 -0.39
N ASP A 76 -7.25 14.91 -1.63
CA ASP A 76 -8.66 14.93 -2.07
C ASP A 76 -9.32 13.54 -2.10
N LYS A 77 -8.54 12.46 -2.04
CA LYS A 77 -8.99 11.06 -2.00
C LYS A 77 -8.76 10.40 -0.64
N HIS A 78 -8.66 11.18 0.44
CA HIS A 78 -8.49 10.67 1.80
C HIS A 78 -9.63 9.73 2.21
N ALA A 79 -9.35 8.89 3.21
CA ALA A 79 -10.37 8.10 3.87
C ALA A 79 -10.95 8.86 5.07
N TRP A 80 -12.16 8.47 5.48
CA TRP A 80 -12.79 8.95 6.70
C TRP A 80 -12.67 7.90 7.80
N VAL A 81 -12.33 8.31 9.01
CA VAL A 81 -12.22 7.44 10.19
C VAL A 81 -12.97 8.00 11.40
N GLU A 82 -13.21 7.16 12.40
CA GLU A 82 -13.81 7.60 13.65
C GLU A 82 -12.88 8.53 14.45
N PRO A 83 -13.42 9.49 15.23
CA PRO A 83 -12.63 10.34 16.11
C PRO A 83 -11.69 9.57 17.05
N HIS A 84 -12.14 8.42 17.57
CA HIS A 84 -11.36 7.63 18.51
C HIS A 84 -10.12 7.00 17.86
N LEU A 85 -10.22 6.61 16.59
CA LEU A 85 -9.08 6.12 15.82
C LEU A 85 -8.06 7.24 15.60
N ALA A 86 -8.51 8.42 15.21
CA ALA A 86 -7.63 9.58 15.01
C ALA A 86 -6.92 9.99 16.32
N ALA A 87 -7.64 9.99 17.45
CA ALA A 87 -7.05 10.27 18.76
C ALA A 87 -5.99 9.24 19.17
N GLY A 88 -6.23 7.95 18.91
CA GLY A 88 -5.25 6.89 19.18
C GLY A 88 -4.01 6.95 18.28
N ALA A 89 -4.18 7.42 17.04
CA ALA A 89 -3.10 7.57 16.07
C ALA A 89 -2.17 8.77 16.35
N ALA A 90 -2.64 9.74 17.14
CA ALA A 90 -1.90 10.96 17.48
C ALA A 90 -0.81 10.76 18.55
N ALA A 91 -0.92 9.70 19.36
CA ALA A 91 -0.04 9.49 20.51
C ALA A 91 0.24 7.98 20.72
N PRO A 92 0.94 7.32 19.79
CA PRO A 92 1.29 5.92 19.95
C PRO A 92 2.20 5.75 21.20
N PRO A 93 1.93 4.76 22.06
CA PRO A 93 2.78 4.48 23.21
C PRO A 93 4.20 4.07 22.76
N PRO A 94 5.24 4.42 23.54
CA PRO A 94 6.60 4.04 23.20
C PRO A 94 6.70 2.51 23.13
N HIS A 95 7.30 1.98 22.06
CA HIS A 95 7.51 0.54 21.81
C HIS A 95 6.24 -0.28 21.51
N SER A 96 5.11 0.36 21.20
CA SER A 96 3.91 -0.34 20.73
C SER A 96 3.17 0.48 19.70
N THR A 97 2.92 -0.11 18.53
CA THR A 97 2.12 0.52 17.48
C THR A 97 0.67 0.13 17.67
N PRO A 98 -0.26 1.08 17.88
CA PRO A 98 -1.68 0.77 17.98
C PRO A 98 -2.17 0.06 16.71
N THR A 99 -2.93 -1.00 16.91
CA THR A 99 -3.52 -1.82 15.84
C THR A 99 -5.03 -1.90 16.01
N TYR A 100 -5.75 -1.87 14.90
CA TYR A 100 -7.20 -1.82 14.85
C TYR A 100 -7.74 -2.74 13.77
N GLN A 101 -8.92 -3.31 14.00
CA GLN A 101 -9.70 -3.92 12.94
C GLN A 101 -10.66 -2.89 12.38
N PHE A 102 -10.47 -2.45 11.13
CA PHE A 102 -11.48 -1.65 10.44
C PHE A 102 -12.56 -2.60 9.96
N GLN A 103 -13.77 -2.40 10.46
CA GLN A 103 -14.88 -3.34 10.27
C GLN A 103 -15.11 -3.64 8.79
N ARG A 104 -15.06 -4.93 8.43
CA ARG A 104 -15.25 -5.44 7.06
C ARG A 104 -14.17 -5.07 6.05
N LEU A 105 -13.10 -4.38 6.46
CA LEU A 105 -12.03 -3.95 5.56
C LEU A 105 -10.72 -4.72 5.80
N GLY A 106 -10.30 -4.85 7.06
CA GLY A 106 -9.02 -5.49 7.38
C GLY A 106 -8.47 -5.06 8.73
N TYR A 107 -7.24 -5.48 9.01
CA TYR A 107 -6.47 -5.03 10.16
C TYR A 107 -5.49 -3.95 9.74
N PHE A 108 -5.40 -2.90 10.54
CA PHE A 108 -4.62 -1.70 10.28
C PHE A 108 -3.74 -1.38 11.48
N CYS A 109 -2.58 -0.78 11.24
CA CYS A 109 -1.74 -0.18 12.27
C CYS A 109 -1.55 1.31 12.01
N VAL A 110 -1.25 2.07 13.06
CA VAL A 110 -0.85 3.46 12.92
C VAL A 110 0.55 3.52 12.32
N ASP A 111 0.76 4.35 11.30
CA ASP A 111 2.06 4.54 10.68
C ASP A 111 2.97 5.43 11.56
N SER A 112 4.29 5.25 11.48
CA SER A 112 5.26 6.08 12.22
C SER A 112 5.23 7.55 11.82
N ASP A 113 4.80 7.86 10.60
CA ASP A 113 4.62 9.21 10.07
C ASP A 113 3.31 9.86 10.55
N SER A 114 2.46 9.11 11.28
CA SER A 114 1.19 9.61 11.78
C SER A 114 1.37 10.73 12.78
N THR A 115 0.55 11.76 12.67
CA THR A 115 0.52 12.90 13.59
C THR A 115 -0.91 13.23 14.00
N THR A 116 -1.08 14.08 15.02
CA THR A 116 -2.40 14.58 15.42
C THR A 116 -3.15 15.28 14.29
N ALA A 117 -2.42 15.96 13.38
CA ALA A 117 -3.02 16.70 12.27
C ALA A 117 -3.26 15.81 11.03
N ASN A 118 -2.46 14.76 10.86
CA ASN A 118 -2.56 13.83 9.75
C ASN A 118 -2.43 12.40 10.27
N PRO A 119 -3.55 11.77 10.68
CA PRO A 119 -3.54 10.38 11.10
C PRO A 119 -3.33 9.48 9.89
N ILE A 120 -2.37 8.56 9.99
CA ILE A 120 -1.97 7.66 8.90
C ILE A 120 -2.12 6.21 9.36
N PHE A 121 -2.81 5.41 8.56
CA PHE A 121 -3.01 3.98 8.83
C PHE A 121 -2.51 3.11 7.69
N ASN A 122 -1.78 2.05 8.04
CA ASN A 122 -1.32 1.02 7.11
C ASN A 122 -2.18 -0.22 7.26
N ARG A 123 -2.70 -0.76 6.15
CA ARG A 123 -3.33 -2.08 6.17
C ARG A 123 -2.26 -3.14 6.35
N VAL A 124 -2.34 -3.88 7.46
CA VAL A 124 -1.45 -5.01 7.77
C VAL A 124 -1.88 -6.24 6.98
N VAL A 125 -3.17 -6.59 7.04
CA VAL A 125 -3.71 -7.75 6.34
C VAL A 125 -5.21 -7.58 6.07
N ALA A 126 -5.69 -8.11 4.96
CA ALA A 126 -7.12 -8.19 4.67
C ALA A 126 -7.81 -9.21 5.59
N LEU A 127 -9.14 -9.13 5.73
CA LEU A 127 -9.88 -10.09 6.57
C LEU A 127 -9.87 -11.52 6.02
N LYS A 128 -9.70 -11.66 4.71
CA LYS A 128 -9.66 -12.92 3.99
C LYS A 128 -8.67 -12.78 2.84
N GLU A 129 -7.98 -13.86 2.54
CA GLU A 129 -7.25 -14.00 1.28
C GLU A 129 -8.27 -14.18 0.15
N ASP A 130 -8.08 -13.43 -0.94
CA ASP A 130 -8.89 -13.55 -2.15
C ASP A 130 -7.97 -14.03 -3.28
N LYS A 131 -7.89 -15.35 -3.47
CA LYS A 131 -6.99 -15.98 -4.45
C LYS A 131 -7.33 -15.60 -5.90
N GLU A 132 -8.54 -15.09 -6.14
CA GLU A 132 -9.02 -14.70 -7.46
C GLU A 132 -8.81 -13.20 -7.75
N LYS A 133 -8.42 -12.40 -6.75
CA LYS A 133 -8.11 -10.97 -6.91
C LYS A 133 -6.64 -10.72 -6.63
N LYS A 134 -5.78 -11.06 -7.60
CA LYS A 134 -4.51 -10.32 -7.77
C LYS A 134 -4.90 -8.89 -8.16
N ALA A 135 -4.96 -8.00 -7.17
CA ALA A 135 -5.20 -6.55 -7.20
C ALA A 135 -6.11 -5.98 -8.33
N LEU A 136 -7.18 -5.28 -7.92
CA LEU A 136 -7.82 -4.24 -8.76
C LEU A 136 -6.78 -3.29 -9.36
#